data_AF-A0A7X7SR95-F1
#
_entry.id   AF-A0A7X7SR95-F1
#
_cell.length_a   1.000
_cell.length_b   1.000
_cell.length_c   1.000
_cell.angle_alpha   90.00
_cell.angle_beta   90.00
_cell.angle_gamma   90.00
#
_symmetry.space_group_name_H-M   'P 1'
#
loop_
_entity.id
_entity.type
_entity.pdbx_description
1 polymer ?
#
loop_
_entity_poly.entity_id
_entity_poly.type
_entity_poly.pdbx_seq_one_letter_code
_entity_poly.pdbx_strand_id
1 'polypeptide(L)'
;MRGVEQWLAEYGESHQHATNKALHWICVPVIVVSLIGLLWSIPVPEAFRNLSPLVNWGTLVLALGVLYYLRMSISLALGMLAFVILVTLAIVALQSLPWPLWVVCLTLFVVAWIGQFVGHHVEGKRPSFFKDLQFLMIGPLWLMSFVFRKLRIPY
;
A
#
# COMPACT_ATOMS: atom_id res chain seq x y z
N MET A 1 8.31 -21.74 4.41
CA MET A 1 7.81 -20.37 4.16
C MET A 1 8.22 -19.97 2.76
N ARG A 2 7.33 -19.39 1.95
CA ARG A 2 7.71 -18.86 0.63
C ARG A 2 8.70 -17.72 0.82
N GLY A 3 9.80 -17.73 0.04
CA GLY A 3 10.80 -16.65 0.08
C GLY A 3 10.28 -15.37 -0.58
N VAL A 4 10.89 -14.22 -0.25
CA VAL A 4 10.52 -12.92 -0.85
C VAL A 4 10.61 -12.97 -2.38
N GLU A 5 11.69 -13.51 -2.92
CA GLU A 5 11.88 -13.65 -4.36
C GLU A 5 10.82 -14.54 -5.02
N GLN A 6 10.32 -15.56 -4.32
CA GLN A 6 9.23 -16.39 -4.83
C GLN A 6 7.92 -15.61 -4.92
N TRP A 7 7.59 -14.80 -3.90
CA TRP A 7 6.42 -13.93 -3.94
C TRP A 7 6.52 -12.88 -5.05
N LEU A 8 7.70 -12.27 -5.20
CA LEU A 8 7.95 -11.26 -6.24
C LEU A 8 7.88 -11.86 -7.64
N ALA A 9 8.41 -13.07 -7.85
CA ALA A 9 8.34 -13.78 -9.12
C ALA A 9 6.89 -14.08 -9.49
N GLU A 10 6.12 -14.70 -8.57
CA GLU A 10 4.72 -15.06 -8.82
C GLU A 10 3.85 -13.83 -9.04
N TYR A 11 4.04 -12.77 -8.26
CA TYR A 11 3.33 -11.51 -8.49
C TYR A 11 3.68 -10.94 -9.87
N GLY A 12 4.97 -10.92 -10.21
CA GLY A 12 5.49 -10.41 -11.48
C GLY A 12 4.93 -11.11 -12.71
N GLU A 13 4.56 -12.40 -12.64
CA GLU A 13 3.96 -13.12 -13.78
C GLU A 13 2.71 -12.44 -14.35
N SER A 14 1.97 -11.71 -13.52
CA SER A 14 0.76 -10.97 -13.90
C SER A 14 0.98 -9.48 -14.16
N HIS A 15 2.24 -9.04 -14.25
CA HIS A 15 2.62 -7.63 -14.40
C HIS A 15 3.80 -7.48 -15.36
N GLN A 16 3.63 -7.92 -16.61
CA GLN A 16 4.67 -7.84 -17.64
C GLN A 16 4.48 -6.62 -18.55
N HIS A 17 3.22 -6.25 -18.84
CA HIS A 17 2.90 -5.16 -19.76
C HIS A 17 3.27 -3.79 -19.18
N ALA A 18 3.94 -2.94 -19.97
CA ALA A 18 4.44 -1.64 -19.52
C ALA A 18 3.33 -0.73 -18.95
N THR A 19 2.18 -0.66 -19.62
CA THR A 19 1.02 0.10 -19.15
C THR A 19 0.49 -0.38 -17.81
N ASN A 20 0.39 -1.71 -17.62
CA ASN A 20 -0.08 -2.29 -16.37
C ASN A 20 0.88 -1.96 -15.22
N LYS A 21 2.19 -2.10 -15.47
CA LYS A 21 3.23 -1.73 -14.49
C LYS A 21 3.19 -0.24 -14.15
N ALA A 22 3.05 0.63 -15.14
CA ALA A 22 2.96 2.08 -14.93
C ALA A 22 1.73 2.47 -14.10
N LEU A 23 0.57 1.88 -14.40
CA LEU A 23 -0.64 2.06 -13.60
C LEU A 23 -0.45 1.54 -12.17
N HIS A 24 0.23 0.41 -11.98
CA HIS A 24 0.57 -0.08 -10.63
C HIS A 24 1.43 0.90 -9.83
N TRP A 25 2.45 1.50 -10.45
CA TRP A 25 3.32 2.49 -9.80
C TRP A 25 2.56 3.72 -9.28
N ILE A 26 1.43 4.07 -9.89
CA ILE A 26 0.59 5.20 -9.47
C ILE A 26 -0.52 4.71 -8.53
N CYS A 27 -1.28 3.71 -8.95
CA CYS A 27 -2.49 3.29 -8.27
C CYS A 27 -2.21 2.55 -6.96
N VAL A 28 -1.16 1.73 -6.84
CA VAL A 28 -0.89 0.99 -5.58
C VAL A 28 -0.60 1.96 -4.43
N PRO A 29 0.31 2.95 -4.55
CA PRO A 29 0.50 3.95 -3.49
C PRO A 29 -0.78 4.71 -3.14
N VAL A 30 -1.57 5.11 -4.15
CA VAL A 30 -2.84 5.83 -3.92
C VAL A 30 -3.86 4.93 -3.22
N ILE A 31 -3.96 3.65 -3.57
CA ILE A 31 -4.83 2.68 -2.90
C ILE A 31 -4.41 2.51 -1.44
N VAL A 32 -3.10 2.42 -1.15
CA VAL A 32 -2.63 2.31 0.24
C VAL A 32 -2.97 3.58 1.03
N VAL A 33 -2.65 4.77 0.51
CA VAL A 33 -2.96 6.03 1.19
C VAL A 33 -4.47 6.17 1.46
N SER A 34 -5.29 5.90 0.44
CA SER A 34 -6.73 6.04 0.55
C SER A 34 -7.36 4.99 1.46
N LEU A 35 -6.94 3.72 1.38
CA LEU A 35 -7.42 2.67 2.28
C LEU A 35 -7.07 2.98 3.75
N ILE A 36 -5.83 3.38 4.01
CA ILE A 36 -5.41 3.75 5.37
C ILE A 36 -6.17 5.01 5.83
N GLY A 37 -6.39 5.99 4.97
CA GLY A 37 -7.19 7.18 5.30
C GLY A 37 -8.67 6.88 5.58
N LEU A 38 -9.26 5.88 4.92
CA LEU A 38 -10.60 5.37 5.25
C LEU A 38 -10.62 4.75 6.64
N LEU A 39 -9.65 3.89 6.97
CA LEU A 39 -9.52 3.30 8.31
C LEU A 39 -9.24 4.36 9.38
N TRP A 40 -8.43 5.36 9.06
CA TRP A 40 -8.14 6.51 9.91
C TRP A 40 -9.39 7.30 10.27
N SER A 41 -10.36 7.35 9.36
CA SER A 41 -11.62 8.09 9.54
C SER A 41 -12.64 7.34 10.43
N ILE A 42 -12.39 6.08 10.78
CA ILE A 42 -13.26 5.30 11.65
C ILE A 42 -13.13 5.81 13.09
N PRO A 43 -14.23 6.09 13.82
CA PRO A 43 -14.17 6.50 15.21
C PRO A 43 -13.40 5.52 16.09
N VAL A 44 -12.65 6.06 17.05
CA VAL A 44 -11.88 5.32 18.04
C VAL A 44 -12.34 5.67 19.45
N PRO A 45 -12.12 4.79 20.46
CA PRO A 45 -12.39 5.11 21.85
C PRO A 45 -11.75 6.44 22.27
N GLU A 46 -12.40 7.17 23.18
CA GLU A 46 -11.91 8.47 23.66
C GLU A 46 -10.52 8.38 24.28
N ALA A 47 -10.22 7.29 24.99
CA ALA A 47 -8.89 7.03 25.54
C ALA A 47 -7.78 7.06 24.47
N PHE A 48 -8.05 6.60 23.25
CA PHE A 48 -7.07 6.61 22.16
C PHE A 48 -6.88 8.01 21.58
N ARG A 49 -7.99 8.75 21.41
CA ARG A 49 -7.95 10.16 20.95
C ARG A 49 -7.15 11.05 21.90
N ASN A 50 -7.31 10.83 23.20
CA ASN A 50 -6.61 11.60 24.24
C ASN A 50 -5.12 11.26 24.32
N LEU A 51 -4.70 10.07 23.87
CA LEU A 51 -3.29 9.68 23.83
C LEU A 51 -2.55 10.37 22.68
N SER A 52 -3.10 10.30 21.46
CA SER A 52 -2.55 10.99 20.28
C SER A 52 -3.51 10.85 19.09
N PRO A 53 -3.61 11.86 18.20
CA PRO A 53 -4.38 11.75 16.96
C PRO A 53 -3.83 10.66 16.02
N LEU A 54 -2.58 10.22 16.22
CA LEU A 54 -1.96 9.14 15.47
C LEU A 54 -2.35 7.76 15.99
N VAL A 55 -3.07 7.62 17.11
CA VAL A 55 -3.50 6.31 17.62
C VAL A 55 -4.89 6.00 17.06
N ASN A 56 -4.91 5.30 15.93
CA ASN A 56 -6.14 4.94 15.23
C ASN A 56 -6.01 3.64 14.44
N TRP A 57 -7.09 3.21 13.80
CA TRP A 57 -7.13 1.96 13.04
C TRP A 57 -6.19 1.96 11.83
N GLY A 58 -5.98 3.11 11.18
CA GLY A 58 -5.05 3.25 10.06
C GLY A 58 -3.60 3.03 10.49
N THR A 59 -3.16 3.67 11.58
CA THR A 59 -1.80 3.49 12.09
C THR A 59 -1.57 2.10 12.69
N LEU A 60 -2.60 1.46 13.26
CA LEU A 60 -2.54 0.06 13.64
C LEU A 60 -2.23 -0.84 12.43
N VAL A 61 -2.94 -0.68 11.32
CA VAL A 61 -2.70 -1.46 10.10
C VAL A 61 -1.31 -1.18 9.52
N LEU A 62 -0.86 0.07 9.51
CA LEU A 62 0.50 0.42 9.09
C LEU A 62 1.57 -0.27 9.96
N ALA A 63 1.38 -0.28 11.29
CA ALA A 63 2.28 -0.97 12.21
C ALA A 63 2.32 -2.48 11.96
N LEU A 64 1.17 -3.12 11.73
CA LEU A 64 1.09 -4.53 11.33
C LEU A 64 1.81 -4.78 9.99
N GLY A 65 1.72 -3.85 9.04
CA GLY A 65 2.47 -3.89 7.78
C GLY A 65 3.98 -3.88 7.99
N VAL A 66 4.49 -3.02 8.87
CA VAL A 66 5.93 -3.00 9.23
C VAL A 66 6.34 -4.33 9.85
N LEU A 67 5.56 -4.87 10.79
CA LEU A 67 5.84 -6.18 11.40
C LEU A 67 5.83 -7.32 10.38
N TYR A 68 4.94 -7.27 9.40
CA TYR A 68 4.91 -8.23 8.30
C TYR A 68 6.20 -8.18 7.47
N TYR A 69 6.68 -6.99 7.11
CA TYR A 69 7.91 -6.81 6.33
C TYR A 69 9.15 -7.13 7.16
N LEU A 70 9.12 -6.88 8.48
CA LEU A 70 10.18 -7.26 9.41
C LEU A 70 10.38 -8.77 9.49
N ARG A 71 9.30 -9.56 9.40
CA ARG A 71 9.41 -11.02 9.32
C ARG A 71 10.04 -11.50 8.01
N MET A 72 10.06 -10.67 6.97
CA MET A 72 10.71 -10.99 5.70
C MET A 72 12.19 -10.58 5.70
N SER A 73 12.48 -9.34 6.09
CA SER A 73 13.83 -8.77 6.07
C SER A 73 13.88 -7.42 6.79
N ILE A 74 14.99 -7.12 7.48
CA ILE A 74 15.19 -5.83 8.16
C ILE A 74 15.21 -4.69 7.14
N SER A 75 15.86 -4.88 5.98
CA SER A 75 15.91 -3.87 4.93
C SER A 75 14.50 -3.49 4.44
N LEU A 76 13.63 -4.50 4.25
CA LEU A 76 12.23 -4.27 3.85
C LEU A 76 11.43 -3.57 4.94
N ALA A 77 11.66 -3.89 6.21
CA ALA A 77 11.03 -3.18 7.31
C ALA A 77 11.41 -1.70 7.34
N LEU A 78 12.68 -1.37 7.09
CA LEU A 78 13.14 0.01 7.00
C LEU A 78 12.51 0.74 5.80
N GLY A 79 12.42 0.08 4.64
CA GLY A 79 11.70 0.62 3.48
C GLY A 79 10.22 0.84 3.76
N MET A 80 9.58 -0.11 4.45
CA MET A 80 8.18 0.00 4.86
C MET A 80 7.98 1.12 5.88
N LEU A 81 8.89 1.32 6.84
CA LEU A 81 8.85 2.45 7.77
C LEU A 81 8.91 3.79 7.04
N ALA A 82 9.81 3.94 6.06
CA ALA A 82 9.85 5.15 5.24
C ALA A 82 8.53 5.34 4.47
N PHE A 83 7.97 4.27 3.91
CA PHE A 83 6.68 4.33 3.22
C PHE A 83 5.52 4.68 4.17
N VAL A 84 5.48 4.13 5.39
CA VAL A 84 4.52 4.46 6.46
C VAL A 84 4.57 5.95 6.80
N ILE A 85 5.77 6.54 6.90
CA ILE A 85 5.93 7.97 7.14
C ILE A 85 5.31 8.76 5.98
N LEU A 86 5.61 8.41 4.73
CA LEU A 86 5.06 9.09 3.56
C LEU A 86 3.52 8.98 3.48
N VAL A 87 2.97 7.79 3.77
CA VAL A 87 1.51 7.57 3.82
C VAL A 87 0.87 8.43 4.91
N THR A 88 1.48 8.47 6.10
CA THR A 88 0.99 9.28 7.22
C THR A 88 1.01 10.76 6.89
N LEU A 89 2.12 11.27 6.31
CA LEU A 89 2.22 12.65 5.86
C LEU A 89 1.18 12.98 4.79
N ALA A 90 0.94 12.07 3.84
CA ALA A 90 -0.08 12.25 2.82
C ALA A 90 -1.49 12.36 3.44
N ILE A 91 -1.84 11.48 4.38
CA ILE A 91 -3.14 11.54 5.07
C ILE A 91 -3.31 12.84 5.84
N VAL A 92 -2.29 13.25 6.60
CA VAL A 92 -2.31 14.53 7.34
C VAL A 92 -2.48 15.72 6.39
N ALA A 93 -1.82 15.70 5.23
CA ALA A 93 -2.03 16.71 4.21
C ALA A 93 -3.46 16.69 3.64
N LEU A 94 -4.03 15.51 3.37
CA LEU A 94 -5.42 15.39 2.90
C LEU A 94 -6.44 15.89 3.93
N GLN A 95 -6.16 15.79 5.24
CA GLN A 95 -7.02 16.34 6.29
C GLN A 95 -7.12 17.87 6.27
N SER A 96 -6.20 18.57 5.61
CA SER A 96 -6.24 20.03 5.45
C SER A 96 -7.17 20.50 4.33
N LEU A 97 -7.71 19.58 3.52
CA LEU A 97 -8.68 19.89 2.47
C LEU A 97 -10.04 20.28 3.09
N PRO A 98 -10.87 21.07 2.37
CA PRO A 98 -12.18 21.48 2.87
C PRO A 98 -13.23 20.36 2.90
N TRP A 99 -12.86 19.15 2.46
CA TRP A 99 -13.75 17.99 2.36
C TRP A 99 -13.45 16.98 3.46
N PRO A 100 -14.46 16.23 3.97
CA PRO A 100 -14.20 15.16 4.93
C PRO A 100 -13.19 14.14 4.39
N LEU A 101 -12.19 13.77 5.21
CA LEU A 101 -11.11 12.86 4.81
C LEU A 101 -11.64 11.58 4.14
N TRP A 102 -12.66 10.96 4.72
CA TRP A 102 -13.24 9.72 4.18
C TRP A 102 -13.80 9.89 2.76
N VAL A 103 -14.36 11.05 2.41
CA VAL A 103 -14.89 11.33 1.05
C VAL A 103 -13.74 11.41 0.06
N VAL A 104 -12.70 12.16 0.42
CA VAL A 104 -11.49 12.30 -0.41
C VAL A 104 -10.83 10.94 -0.62
N CYS A 105 -10.63 10.19 0.46
CA CYS A 105 -10.04 8.85 0.40
C CYS A 105 -10.91 7.87 -0.38
N LEU A 106 -12.24 7.85 -0.19
CA LEU A 106 -13.13 6.97 -0.94
C LEU A 106 -13.05 7.26 -2.45
N THR A 107 -13.02 8.54 -2.82
CA THR A 107 -12.90 8.97 -4.22
C THR A 107 -11.57 8.49 -4.82
N LEU A 108 -10.46 8.74 -4.13
CA LEU A 108 -9.13 8.29 -4.58
C LEU A 108 -9.05 6.77 -4.67
N PHE A 109 -9.64 6.05 -3.70
CA PHE A 109 -9.68 4.59 -3.68
C PHE A 109 -10.40 4.04 -4.91
N VAL A 110 -11.60 4.54 -5.21
CA VAL A 110 -12.39 4.11 -6.38
C VAL A 110 -11.65 4.41 -7.68
N VAL A 111 -11.13 5.63 -7.85
CA VAL A 111 -10.41 6.04 -9.07
C VAL A 111 -9.15 5.19 -9.28
N ALA A 112 -8.38 4.95 -8.22
CA ALA A 112 -7.16 4.16 -8.32
C ALA A 112 -7.44 2.68 -8.61
N TRP A 113 -8.52 2.12 -8.05
CA TRP A 113 -8.95 0.75 -8.39
C TRP A 113 -9.41 0.63 -9.84
N ILE A 114 -10.15 1.62 -10.37
CA ILE A 114 -10.49 1.66 -11.80
C ILE A 114 -9.21 1.63 -12.64
N GLY A 115 -8.21 2.47 -12.29
CA GLY A 115 -6.91 2.47 -12.96
C GLY A 115 -6.20 1.10 -12.90
N GLN A 116 -6.20 0.44 -11.73
CA GLN A 116 -5.65 -0.92 -11.61
C GLN A 116 -6.38 -1.94 -12.49
N PHE A 117 -7.71 -1.91 -12.52
CA PHE A 117 -8.48 -2.83 -13.37
C PHE A 117 -8.25 -2.57 -14.86
N VAL A 118 -8.10 -1.31 -15.27
CA VAL A 118 -7.70 -0.96 -16.64
C VAL A 118 -6.32 -1.55 -16.97
N GLY A 119 -5.36 -1.42 -16.05
CA GLY A 119 -4.03 -2.02 -16.21
C GLY A 119 -4.08 -3.53 -16.40
N HIS A 120 -4.85 -4.23 -15.57
CA HIS A 120 -5.04 -5.67 -15.68
C HIS A 120 -5.84 -6.10 -16.91
N HIS A 121 -6.78 -5.28 -17.38
CA HIS A 121 -7.49 -5.53 -18.63
C HIS A 121 -6.51 -5.50 -19.81
N VAL A 122 -5.61 -4.51 -19.86
CA VAL A 122 -4.55 -4.42 -20.87
C VAL A 122 -3.55 -5.59 -20.76
N GLU A 123 -3.23 -6.03 -19.53
CA GLU A 123 -2.37 -7.19 -19.30
C GLU A 123 -3.01 -8.52 -19.79
N GLY A 124 -4.35 -8.60 -19.83
CA GLY A 124 -5.07 -9.83 -20.13
C GLY A 124 -5.03 -10.87 -18.99
N LYS A 125 -4.52 -10.49 -17.81
CA LYS A 125 -4.45 -11.33 -16.61
C LYS A 125 -5.24 -10.70 -15.47
N ARG A 126 -5.97 -11.53 -14.73
CA ARG A 126 -6.74 -11.09 -13.56
C ARG A 126 -5.79 -10.63 -12.44
N PRO A 127 -6.21 -9.67 -11.60
CA PRO A 127 -5.43 -9.23 -10.45
C PRO A 127 -5.08 -10.37 -9.49
N SER A 128 -3.85 -10.36 -8.96
CA SER A 128 -3.34 -11.46 -8.12
C SER A 128 -4.08 -11.63 -6.80
N PHE A 129 -4.68 -10.57 -6.25
CA PHE A 129 -5.42 -10.67 -4.97
C PHE A 129 -6.69 -11.51 -5.07
N PHE A 130 -7.20 -11.80 -6.27
CA PHE A 130 -8.28 -12.77 -6.46
C PHE A 130 -7.83 -14.21 -6.19
N LYS A 131 -6.52 -14.49 -6.29
CA LYS A 131 -5.95 -15.79 -5.91
C LYS A 131 -5.75 -15.88 -4.40
N ASP A 132 -5.17 -14.82 -3.82
CA ASP A 132 -4.85 -14.74 -2.41
C ASP A 132 -4.79 -13.26 -1.97
N LEU A 133 -5.55 -12.89 -0.94
CA LEU A 133 -5.55 -11.54 -0.36
C LEU A 133 -4.16 -11.09 0.10
N GLN A 134 -3.25 -12.02 0.42
CA GLN A 134 -1.87 -11.71 0.76
C GLN A 134 -1.14 -10.93 -0.35
N PHE A 135 -1.54 -11.08 -1.62
CA PHE A 135 -0.95 -10.30 -2.71
C PHE A 135 -1.20 -8.78 -2.61
N LEU A 136 -2.15 -8.33 -1.78
CA LEU A 136 -2.28 -6.91 -1.44
C LEU A 136 -1.06 -6.39 -0.68
N MET A 137 -0.44 -7.22 0.16
CA MET A 137 0.83 -6.88 0.84
C MET A 137 2.03 -7.00 -0.10
N ILE A 138 1.94 -7.87 -1.12
CA ILE A 138 3.03 -8.09 -2.08
C ILE A 138 3.08 -6.98 -3.14
N GLY A 139 1.97 -6.32 -3.49
CA GLY A 139 1.98 -5.21 -4.44
C GLY A 139 2.93 -4.06 -4.06
N PRO A 140 2.83 -3.49 -2.84
CA PRO A 140 3.78 -2.47 -2.37
C PRO A 140 5.21 -3.00 -2.28
N LEU A 141 5.40 -4.26 -1.84
CA LEU A 141 6.71 -4.93 -1.79
C LEU A 141 7.34 -5.02 -3.19
N TRP A 142 6.54 -5.33 -4.20
CA TRP A 142 6.97 -5.45 -5.58
C TRP A 142 7.43 -4.11 -6.14
N LEU A 143 6.73 -3.01 -5.87
CA LEU A 143 7.22 -1.68 -6.22
C LEU A 143 8.50 -1.30 -5.47
N MET A 144 8.55 -1.56 -4.17
CA MET A 144 9.72 -1.31 -3.33
C MET A 144 10.94 -2.09 -3.82
N SER A 145 10.76 -3.31 -4.30
CA SER A 145 11.82 -4.18 -4.82
C SER A 145 12.59 -3.54 -5.98
N PHE A 146 11.92 -2.82 -6.87
CA PHE A 146 12.58 -2.09 -7.97
C PHE A 146 13.45 -0.95 -7.45
N VAL A 147 12.98 -0.22 -6.43
CA VAL A 147 13.77 0.84 -5.78
C VAL A 147 15.01 0.24 -5.13
N PHE A 148 14.84 -0.85 -4.39
CA PHE A 148 15.92 -1.51 -3.67
C PHE A 148 16.96 -2.07 -4.65
N ARG A 149 16.54 -2.74 -5.72
CA ARG A 149 17.43 -3.23 -6.78
C ARG A 149 18.19 -2.08 -7.46
N LYS A 150 17.52 -0.97 -7.75
CA LYS A 150 18.16 0.23 -8.33
C LYS A 150 19.21 0.84 -7.39
N LEU A 151 18.96 0.83 -6.08
CA LEU A 151 19.88 1.32 -5.05
C LEU A 151 20.88 0.27 -4.56
N ARG A 152 20.83 -0.97 -5.09
CA ARG A 152 21.65 -2.12 -4.67
C ARG A 152 21.53 -2.45 -3.18
N ILE A 153 20.34 -2.25 -2.60
CA ILE A 153 20.03 -2.64 -1.23
C ILE A 153 19.59 -4.11 -1.22
N PRO A 154 20.24 -5.01 -0.48
CA PRO A 154 19.83 -6.40 -0.36
C PRO A 154 18.60 -6.51 0.55
N TYR A 155 17.73 -7.47 0.26
CA TYR A 155 16.57 -7.77 1.08
C TYR A 155 16.17 -9.23 1.03
#